data_AF-A0A0W1AG61-F1
#
_entry.id   AF-A0A0W1AG61-F1
#
_cell.length_a   1.000
_cell.length_b   1.000
_cell.length_c   1.000
_cell.angle_alpha   90.00
_cell.angle_beta   90.00
_cell.angle_gamma   90.00
#
_symmetry.space_group_name_H-M   'P 1'
#
loop_
_entity.id
_entity.type
_entity.pdbx_description
1 polymer ?
#
loop_
_entity_poly.entity_id
_entity_poly.type
_entity_poly.pdbx_seq_one_letter_code
_entity_poly.pdbx_strand_id
1 'polypeptide(L)' 'MEHGRRIISPKKAAEYADLLGYSKKQFVRLCLQDMIDRDHLGLVVEIENAA' A
#
# COMPACT_ATOMS: atom_id res chain seq x y z
N MET A 1 22.47 5.43 1.35
CA MET A 1 21.50 6.35 1.98
C MET A 1 20.38 6.56 0.98
N GLU A 2 19.33 5.75 1.07
CA GLU A 2 18.22 5.77 0.11
C GLU A 2 17.24 6.89 0.51
N HIS A 3 17.57 8.11 0.09
CA HIS A 3 16.79 9.29 0.39
C HIS A 3 15.45 9.24 -0.38
N GLY A 4 14.36 9.06 0.35
CA GLY A 4 13.01 9.34 -0.15
C GLY A 4 12.40 8.27 -1.05
N ARG A 5 12.05 7.10 -0.51
CA ARG A 5 11.00 6.28 -1.13
C ARG A 5 9.71 7.10 -1.14
N ARG A 6 9.38 7.64 -2.32
CA ARG A 6 8.19 8.43 -2.59
C ARG A 6 6.98 7.65 -2.07
N ILE A 7 6.35 8.15 -1.01
CA ILE A 7 5.13 7.53 -0.48
C ILE A 7 4.08 7.67 -1.57
N ILE A 8 3.68 6.53 -2.13
CA ILE A 8 2.58 6.49 -3.09
C ILE A 8 1.29 6.48 -2.30
N SER A 9 0.27 7.19 -2.80
CA SER A 9 -1.06 7.11 -2.21
C SER A 9 -1.71 5.76 -2.57
N PRO A 10 -2.67 5.26 -1.76
CA PRO A 10 -3.38 4.00 -2.04
C PRO A 10 -4.08 4.02 -3.41
N LYS A 11 -4.57 5.19 -3.85
CA LYS A 11 -5.10 5.39 -5.22
C LYS A 11 -4.07 5.00 -6.28
N LYS A 12 -2.84 5.50 -6.15
CA LYS A 12 -1.76 5.25 -7.10
C LYS A 12 -1.27 3.79 -7.05
N ALA A 13 -1.28 3.19 -5.86
CA ALA A 13 -1.03 1.76 -5.71
C ALA A 13 -2.07 0.91 -6.45
N ALA A 14 -3.36 1.29 -6.39
CA ALA A 14 -4.42 0.62 -7.15
C ALA A 14 -4.27 0.80 -8.67
N GLU A 15 -3.86 1.99 -9.13
CA GLU A 15 -3.55 2.24 -10.54
C GLU A 15 -2.38 1.36 -11.02
N TYR A 16 -1.31 1.23 -10.23
CA TYR A 16 -0.20 0.33 -10.57
C TYR A 16 -0.61 -1.14 -10.60
N ALA A 17 -1.47 -1.58 -9.67
CA ALA A 17 -1.98 -2.94 -9.69
C ALA A 17 -2.72 -3.25 -10.99
N ASP A 18 -3.55 -2.31 -11.46
CA ASP A 18 -4.28 -2.41 -12.71
C ASP A 18 -3.33 -2.52 -13.91
N LEU A 19 -2.35 -1.62 -14.00
CA LEU A 19 -1.35 -1.60 -15.08
C LEU A 19 -0.48 -2.85 -15.13
N LEU A 20 -0.20 -3.46 -13.97
CA LEU A 20 0.66 -4.63 -13.85
C LEU A 20 -0.13 -5.95 -13.85
N GLY A 21 -1.47 -5.90 -13.92
CA GLY A 21 -2.32 -7.10 -13.90
C GLY A 21 -2.39 -7.81 -12.54
N TYR A 22 -2.13 -7.10 -11.45
CA TYR A 22 -2.20 -7.62 -10.07
C TYR A 22 -3.48 -7.17 -9.35
N SER A 23 -3.77 -7.82 -8.22
CA SER A 23 -4.90 -7.45 -7.37
C SER A 23 -4.69 -6.07 -6.72
N LYS A 24 -5.64 -5.15 -6.98
CA LYS A 24 -5.71 -3.83 -6.34
C LYS A 24 -5.66 -3.94 -4.81
N LYS A 25 -6.35 -4.94 -4.25
CA LYS A 25 -6.40 -5.22 -2.81
C LYS A 25 -5.00 -5.45 -2.23
N GLN A 26 -4.16 -6.22 -2.91
CA GLN A 26 -2.81 -6.53 -2.47
C GLN A 26 -1.91 -5.29 -2.48
N PHE A 27 -1.95 -4.52 -3.55
CA PHE A 27 -1.12 -3.32 -3.69
C PHE A 27 -1.53 -2.22 -2.70
N VAL A 28 -2.83 -2.00 -2.51
CA VAL A 28 -3.35 -1.06 -1.51
C VAL A 28 -2.95 -1.50 -0.10
N ARG A 29 -3.07 -2.80 0.22
CA ARG A 29 -2.62 -3.33 1.51
C ARG A 29 -1.13 -3.06 1.75
N LEU A 30 -0.28 -3.38 0.77
CA LEU A 30 1.18 -3.16 0.89
C LEU A 30 1.52 -1.68 1.08
N CYS A 31 0.84 -0.80 0.34
CA CYS A 31 0.99 0.64 0.48
C CYS A 31 0.67 1.12 1.89
N LEU A 32 -0.47 0.70 2.45
CA LEU A 32 -0.85 1.09 3.81
C LEU A 32 0.06 0.45 4.87
N GLN A 33 0.44 -0.81 4.68
CA GLN A 33 1.36 -1.49 5.60
C GLN A 33 2.71 -0.79 5.68
N ASP A 34 3.26 -0.34 4.55
CA ASP A 34 4.50 0.45 4.50
C ASP A 34 4.37 1.78 5.26
N MET A 35 3.20 2.44 5.21
CA MET A 35 2.96 3.67 5.97
C MET A 35 2.97 3.41 7.49
N ILE A 36 2.31 2.34 7.93
CA ILE A 36 2.24 1.94 9.34
C ILE A 36 3.61 1.48 9.87
N ASP A 37 4.36 0.74 9.05
CA ASP A 37 5.71 0.25 9.40
C ASP A 37 6.70 1.40 9.60
N ARG A 38 6.66 2.41 8.71
CA ARG A 38 7.49 3.62 8.81
C ARG A 38 7.20 4.46 10.06
N ASP A 39 5.98 4.40 10.57
CA ASP A 39 5.58 5.07 11.80
C ASP A 39 5.82 4.19 13.05
N HIS A 40 6.37 2.98 12.86
CA HIS A 40 6.74 2.03 13.91
C HIS A 40 5.58 1.64 14.84
N LEU A 41 4.35 1.63 14.32
CA LEU A 41 3.15 1.37 15.12
C LEU A 41 2.98 -0.11 15.48
N GLY A 42 3.71 -1.03 14.84
CA GLY A 42 3.64 -2.47 15.12
C GLY A 42 2.30 -3.12 14.75
N LEU A 43 1.52 -2.48 13.86
CA LEU A 43 0.21 -2.95 13.43
C LEU A 43 0.27 -3.62 12.05
N VAL A 44 -0.67 -4.54 11.81
CA VAL A 44 -0.84 -5.22 10.52
C VAL A 44 -2.10 -4.69 9.83
N VAL A 45 -1.97 -4.36 8.54
CA VAL A 45 -3.10 -3.89 7.73
C VAL A 45 -3.80 -5.07 7.07
N GLU A 46 -5.12 -5.12 7.24
CA GLU A 46 -6.03 -6.02 6.53
C GLU A 46 -7.04 -5.18 5.73
N ILE A 47 -7.37 -5.63 4.52
CA ILE A 47 -8.34 -4.98 3.64
C ILE A 47 -9.52 -5.92 3.47
N GLU A 48 -10.73 -5.39 3.55
CA GLU A 48 -11.97 -6.11 3.28
C GLU A 48 -12.74 -5.44 2.14
N ASN A 49 -13.65 -6.20 1.52
CA ASN A 49 -14.54 -5.61 0.52
C ASN A 49 -15.60 -4.78 1.25
N ALA A 50 -15.94 -3.62 0.69
CA ALA A 50 -17.10 -2.88 1.16
C ALA A 50 -18.37 -3.74 0.94
N ALA A 51 -19.22 -3.81 1.96
CA ALA A 51 -20.51 -4.50 1.92
C ALA A 51 -21.54 -3.74 1.10
#